data_AF-A0A4Y9LUU2-F1
#
_entry.id   AF-A0A4Y9LUU2-F1
#
_cell.length_a   1.000
_cell.length_b   1.000
_cell.length_c   1.000
_cell.angle_alpha   90.00
_cell.angle_beta   90.00
_cell.angle_gamma   90.00
#
_symmetry.space_group_name_H-M   'P 1'
#
loop_
_entity.id
_entity.type
_entity.pdbx_description
1 polymer ?
#
loop_
_entity_poly.entity_id
_entity_poly.type
_entity_poly.pdbx_seq_one_letter_code
_entity_poly.pdbx_strand_id
1 'polypeptide(L)' 'MLARITPGPAGFDIRTFECPACNFVDPIAVELVDPMRSAKTLAWFQSELRAPT' A
#
# COMPACT_ATOMS: atom_id res chain seq x y z
N MET A 1 -0.40 0.70 14.62
CA MET A 1 -1.50 1.66 14.41
C MET A 1 -2.25 1.20 13.18
N LEU A 2 -3.59 1.15 13.21
CA LEU A 2 -4.40 0.69 12.07
C LEU A 2 -4.18 1.62 10.87
N ALA A 3 -3.82 1.05 9.71
CA ALA A 3 -3.72 1.82 8.47
C ALA A 3 -5.09 2.43 8.16
N ARG A 4 -5.14 3.75 7.97
CA ARG A 4 -6.37 4.43 7.53
C ARG A 4 -6.40 4.39 6.01
N ILE A 5 -7.44 3.78 5.45
CA ILE A 5 -7.64 3.75 4.00
C ILE A 5 -8.70 4.81 3.69
N THR A 6 -8.30 5.85 2.96
CA THR A 6 -9.20 6.87 2.45
C THR A 6 -9.42 6.61 0.96
N PRO A 7 -10.68 6.50 0.48
CA PRO A 7 -10.94 6.40 -0.95
C PRO A 7 -10.37 7.62 -1.66
N GLY A 8 -9.49 7.41 -2.65
CA GLY A 8 -8.98 8.47 -3.51
C GLY A 8 -9.89 8.72 -4.72
N PRO A 9 -9.56 9.72 -5.55
CA PRO A 9 -10.10 9.85 -6.90
C PRO A 9 -10.05 8.53 -7.68
N ALA A 10 -10.99 8.36 -8.62
CA ALA A 10 -11.22 7.10 -9.33
C ALA A 10 -9.91 6.42 -9.78
N GLY A 11 -9.63 5.25 -9.21
CA GLY A 11 -8.49 4.39 -9.57
C GLY A 11 -7.43 4.20 -8.48
N PHE A 12 -7.49 4.90 -7.35
CA PHE A 12 -6.55 4.67 -6.24
C PHE A 12 -7.15 4.93 -4.85
N ASP A 13 -6.64 4.20 -3.85
CA ASP A 13 -6.82 4.46 -2.43
C ASP A 13 -5.61 5.19 -1.86
N ILE A 14 -5.83 6.05 -0.88
CA ILE A 14 -4.76 6.65 -0.08
C ILE A 14 -4.67 5.84 1.22
N ARG A 15 -3.54 5.20 1.47
CA ARG A 15 -3.24 4.48 2.70
C ARG A 15 -2.30 5.29 3.57
N THR A 16 -2.69 5.57 4.80
CA THR A 16 -1.85 6.28 5.76
C THR A 16 -1.25 5.31 6.77
N PHE A 17 0.08 5.29 6.85
CA PHE A 17 0.84 4.54 7.84
C PHE A 17 1.31 5.48 8.93
N GLU A 18 1.02 5.13 10.18
CA GLU A 18 1.35 5.96 11.33
C GLU A 18 2.31 5.19 12.24
N CYS A 19 3.51 5.73 12.44
CA CYS A 19 4.52 5.19 13.35
C CYS A 19 4.38 5.90 14.71
N PRO A 20 3.83 5.24 15.75
CA PRO A 20 3.61 5.87 17.04
C PRO A 20 4.90 6.19 17.80
N ALA A 21 6.01 5.53 17.46
CA ALA A 21 7.30 5.73 18.13
C ALA A 21 7.94 7.09 17.78
N CYS A 22 7.80 7.54 16.54
CA CYS A 22 8.33 8.82 16.06
C CYS A 22 7.25 9.82 15.63
N ASN A 23 5.97 9.46 15.82
CA ASN A 23 4.80 10.22 15.37
C ASN A 23 4.85 10.60 13.88
N PHE A 24 5.47 9.74 13.07
CA PHE A 24 5.60 9.94 11.63
C PHE A 24 4.38 9.38 10.90
N VAL A 25 3.90 10.12 9.91
CA VAL A 25 2.74 9.77 9.09
C VAL A 25 3.18 9.71 7.63
N ASP A 26 3.03 8.54 7.03
CA ASP A 26 3.40 8.27 5.63
C ASP A 26 2.16 7.93 4.79
N PRO A 27 1.71 8.83 3.91
CA PRO A 27 0.62 8.58 2.98
C PRO A 27 1.13 7.94 1.67
N ILE A 28 0.56 6.80 1.30
CA ILE A 28 0.88 6.09 0.06
C ILE A 28 -0.37 5.99 -0.81
N ALA A 29 -0.25 6.39 -2.07
CA ALA A 29 -1.30 6.15 -3.08
C ALA A 29 -1.16 4.73 -3.64
N VAL A 30 -2.22 3.95 -3.56
CA VAL A 30 -2.28 2.56 -4.00
C VAL A 30 -3.35 2.42 -5.08
N GLU A 31 -2.95 1.99 -6.28
CA GLU A 31 -3.91 1.70 -7.35
C GLU A 31 -4.95 0.66 -6.89
N LEU A 32 -6.22 0.91 -7.22
CA LEU A 32 -7.36 0.02 -6.97
C LEU A 32 -7.40 -1.14 -7.98
N VAL A 33 -6.26 -1.78 -8.22
CA VAL A 33 -6.14 -2.97 -9.05
C VAL A 33 -6.06 -4.18 -8.13
N ASP A 34 -6.80 -5.24 -8.48
CA ASP A 34 -6.65 -6.54 -7.82
C ASP A 34 -5.15 -6.91 -7.77
N PRO A 35 -4.56 -7.11 -6.58
CA PRO A 35 -3.15 -7.49 -6.46
C PRO A 35 -2.80 -8.77 -7.24
N MET A 36 -3.77 -9.65 -7.50
CA MET A 36 -3.59 -10.83 -8.36
C MET A 36 -3.41 -10.49 -9.84
N ARG A 37 -3.84 -9.30 -10.26
CA ARG A 37 -3.80 -8.82 -11.65
C ARG A 37 -2.75 -7.74 -11.89
N SER A 38 -2.21 -7.14 -10.83
CA SER A 38 -1.21 -6.08 -10.94
C SER A 38 0.19 -6.64 -11.16
N ALA A 39 0.87 -6.18 -12.22
CA ALA A 39 2.25 -6.55 -12.52
C ALA A 39 3.23 -6.20 -11.38
N LYS A 40 2.92 -5.16 -10.59
CA LYS A 40 3.75 -4.71 -9.46
C LYS A 40 3.69 -5.66 -8.26
N THR A 41 2.60 -6.42 -8.12
CA THR A 41 2.34 -7.30 -6.96
C THR A 41 2.39 -8.78 -7.32
N LEU A 42 2.70 -9.16 -8.57
CA LEU A 42 2.87 -10.57 -8.99
C LEU A 42 3.86 -11.35 -8.09
N ALA A 43 4.92 -10.70 -7.63
CA ALA A 43 5.93 -11.29 -6.75
C ALA A 43 5.37 -11.68 -5.36
N TRP A 44 4.24 -11.11 -4.93
CA TRP A 44 3.59 -11.46 -3.66
C TRP A 44 3.06 -12.90 -3.65
N PHE A 45 2.62 -13.43 -4.81
CA PHE A 45 2.11 -14.80 -4.93
C PHE A 45 3.20 -15.86 -5.05
N GLN A 46 4.42 -15.46 -5.44
CA GLN A 46 5.52 -16.38 -5.70
C GLN A 46 6.44 -16.59 -4.49
N SER A 47 6.03 -16.14 -3.30
CA SER A 47 6.91 -16.04 -2.12
C SER A 47 8.17 -15.21 -2.38
N GLU A 48 8.14 -14.34 -3.39
CA GLU A 48 9.23 -13.43 -3.77
C GLU A 48 9.01 -12.04 -3.17
N LEU A 49 8.58 -11.96 -1.90
CA LEU A 49 8.45 -10.68 -1.21
C LEU A 49 9.83 -10.01 -1.10
N ARG A 50 10.09 -9.05 -2.00
CA ARG A 50 11.28 -8.20 -1.97
C ARG A 50 10.99 -6.96 -1.14
N ALA A 51 11.96 -6.54 -0.35
CA ALA A 51 11.88 -5.26 0.36
C ALA A 51 11.74 -4.12 -0.66
N PRO A 52 10.92 -3.09 -0.36
CA PRO A 52 10.94 -1.86 -1.15
C PRO A 52 12.36 -1.25 -1.13
N THR A 53 12.86 -0.81 -2.28
CA THR A 53 14.14 -0.06 -2.40
C THR A 53 13.94 1.42 -2.18
#